data_AF-A0A812IJN6-F1
#
_entry.id   AF-A0A812IJN6-F1
#
_cell.length_a   1.000
_cell.length_b   1.000
_cell.length_c   1.000
_cell.angle_alpha   90.00
_cell.angle_beta   90.00
_cell.angle_gamma   90.00
#
_symmetry.space_group_name_H-M   'P 1'
#
loop_
_entity.id
_entity.type
_entity.pdbx_description
1 polymer ?
#
loop_
_entity_poly.entity_id
_entity_poly.type
_entity_poly.pdbx_seq_one_letter_code
_entity_poly.pdbx_strand_id
1 'polypeptide(L)'
;MAPAGETEASSGLPQVHIGFVRRRPMHPERFFALARRRFGPLDSDLSCSYGSGPKPQGEVRVLSGSGCLWFIGSDDMCAEWFFNSSVSGGRHLLRCGGPWPADQAGATETEAGSRRVDLSLEVSGAPADVDAWKVSFSSELNDCLITRAEAVALEEGDTRMLSPQCEWEEMRAVQENLSPWVVHWWPLLRLLHGITTMVTAIPGFGLLQTVGRSLATRVRTGAWARIF
;
A
#
# COMPACT_ATOMS: atom_id res chain seq x y z
N MET A 1 -17.66 24.84 47.50
CA MET A 1 -18.27 24.88 46.15
C MET A 1 -17.28 24.29 45.19
N ALA A 2 -17.43 23.01 44.84
CA ALA A 2 -16.63 22.36 43.80
C ALA A 2 -17.46 22.37 42.50
N PRO A 3 -16.85 22.64 41.33
CA PRO A 3 -17.58 22.60 40.08
C PRO A 3 -17.97 21.15 39.75
N ALA A 4 -19.25 20.95 39.46
CA ALA A 4 -19.80 19.69 38.99
C ALA A 4 -19.13 19.33 37.66
N GLY A 5 -18.50 18.15 37.61
CA GLY A 5 -17.95 17.61 36.38
C GLY A 5 -19.06 17.32 35.39
N GLU A 6 -19.07 18.06 34.29
CA GLU A 6 -19.83 17.71 33.09
C GLU A 6 -19.28 16.37 32.58
N THR A 7 -19.99 15.31 32.90
CA THR A 7 -19.71 13.98 32.35
C THR A 7 -20.29 14.02 30.94
N GLU A 8 -19.45 14.26 29.94
CA GLU A 8 -19.83 14.18 28.53
C GLU A 8 -20.56 12.85 28.32
N ALA A 9 -21.85 12.94 28.05
CA ALA A 9 -22.68 11.79 27.76
C ALA A 9 -22.16 11.16 26.47
N SER A 10 -21.38 10.09 26.61
CA SER A 10 -20.97 9.22 25.53
C SER A 10 -22.23 8.85 24.74
N SER A 11 -22.38 9.42 23.55
CA SER A 11 -23.47 9.13 22.63
C SER A 11 -23.42 7.63 22.31
N GLY A 12 -24.23 6.85 23.04
CA GLY A 12 -24.06 5.42 23.29
C GLY A 12 -24.41 4.49 22.12
N LEU A 13 -23.94 4.81 20.92
CA LEU A 13 -23.97 3.86 19.82
C LEU A 13 -22.97 2.73 20.10
N PRO A 14 -23.32 1.48 19.78
CA PRO A 14 -22.43 0.35 20.01
C PRO A 14 -21.16 0.51 19.18
N GLN A 15 -20.03 0.19 19.81
CA GLN A 15 -18.72 0.15 19.16
C GLN A 15 -18.43 -1.28 18.72
N VAL A 16 -17.97 -1.43 17.48
CA VAL A 16 -17.68 -2.72 16.87
C VAL A 16 -16.27 -2.70 16.29
N HIS A 17 -15.53 -3.76 16.55
CA HIS A 17 -14.22 -4.00 15.96
C HIS A 17 -14.35 -4.79 14.65
N ILE A 18 -13.78 -4.27 13.56
CA ILE A 18 -13.79 -4.88 12.23
C ILE A 18 -12.36 -5.19 11.83
N GLY A 19 -12.08 -6.46 11.49
CA GLY A 19 -10.79 -6.90 10.98
C GLY A 19 -10.87 -7.29 9.50
N PHE A 20 -9.82 -6.99 8.74
CA PHE A 20 -9.62 -7.43 7.36
C PHE A 20 -8.21 -7.97 7.18
N VAL A 21 -8.10 -9.28 6.90
CA VAL A 21 -6.82 -9.95 6.72
C VAL A 21 -6.77 -10.65 5.36
N ARG A 22 -5.73 -10.39 4.56
CA ARG A 22 -5.52 -11.00 3.25
C ARG A 22 -4.04 -11.27 2.99
N ARG A 23 -3.72 -12.47 2.49
CA ARG A 23 -2.36 -12.84 2.02
C ARG A 23 -2.19 -12.54 0.53
N ARG A 24 -2.48 -11.31 0.13
CA ARG A 24 -2.29 -10.84 -1.25
C ARG A 24 -1.79 -9.40 -1.23
N PRO A 25 -0.91 -9.00 -2.17
CA PRO A 25 -0.51 -7.61 -2.26
C PRO A 25 -1.69 -6.71 -2.62
N MET A 26 -1.64 -5.47 -2.15
CA MET A 26 -2.49 -4.37 -2.59
C MET A 26 -1.78 -3.52 -3.64
N HIS A 27 -2.57 -2.94 -4.52
CA HIS A 27 -2.15 -1.84 -5.37
C HIS A 27 -2.15 -0.54 -4.55
N PRO A 28 -1.01 0.16 -4.40
CA PRO A 28 -0.89 1.31 -3.52
C PRO A 28 -1.84 2.44 -3.91
N GLU A 29 -1.92 2.78 -5.20
CA GLU A 29 -2.79 3.86 -5.67
C GLU A 29 -4.29 3.57 -5.45
N ARG A 30 -4.74 2.32 -5.63
CA ARG A 30 -6.13 1.93 -5.34
C ARG A 30 -6.44 2.09 -3.87
N PHE A 31 -5.49 1.67 -3.01
CA PHE A 31 -5.62 1.85 -1.57
C PHE A 31 -5.62 3.34 -1.18
N PHE A 32 -4.75 4.19 -1.73
CA PHE A 32 -4.73 5.63 -1.42
C PHE A 32 -6.02 6.32 -1.85
N ALA A 33 -6.53 6.00 -3.05
CA ALA A 33 -7.81 6.53 -3.51
C ALA A 33 -8.96 6.11 -2.59
N LEU A 34 -8.99 4.84 -2.17
CA LEU A 34 -9.96 4.33 -1.21
C LEU A 34 -9.85 5.06 0.14
N ALA A 35 -8.63 5.14 0.68
CA ALA A 35 -8.37 5.71 2.00
C ALA A 35 -8.75 7.19 2.03
N ARG A 36 -8.37 7.97 1.01
CA ARG A 36 -8.76 9.37 0.86
C ARG A 36 -10.27 9.56 0.77
N ARG A 37 -10.95 8.70 0.00
CA ARG A 37 -12.40 8.76 -0.16
C ARG A 37 -13.14 8.45 1.15
N ARG A 38 -12.65 7.50 1.94
CA ARG A 38 -13.34 7.01 3.16
C ARG A 38 -12.97 7.78 4.42
N PHE A 39 -11.71 8.15 4.58
CA PHE A 39 -11.15 8.70 5.81
C PHE A 39 -10.71 10.17 5.69
N GLY A 40 -10.76 10.73 4.48
CA GLY A 40 -10.27 12.08 4.20
C GLY A 40 -8.79 12.11 3.80
N PRO A 41 -8.24 13.31 3.54
CA PRO A 41 -6.85 13.49 3.11
C PRO A 41 -5.86 12.84 4.08
N LEU A 42 -4.71 12.40 3.56
CA LEU A 42 -3.59 11.96 4.41
C LEU A 42 -2.93 13.17 5.10
N ASP A 43 -2.25 12.94 6.22
CA ASP A 43 -1.50 13.98 6.95
C ASP A 43 -0.52 14.72 6.01
N SER A 44 0.06 14.02 5.03
CA SER A 44 0.92 14.59 3.98
C SER A 44 0.19 15.54 3.04
N ASP A 45 -1.10 15.29 2.77
CA ASP A 45 -1.91 16.05 1.83
C ASP A 45 -2.36 17.40 2.44
N LEU A 46 -2.35 17.54 3.77
CA LEU A 46 -2.81 18.74 4.49
C LEU A 46 -1.95 19.98 4.22
N SER A 47 -0.79 19.83 3.59
CA SER A 47 0.01 20.94 3.06
C SER A 47 -0.66 21.63 1.86
N CYS A 48 -1.60 20.95 1.19
CA CYS A 48 -2.46 21.51 0.16
C CYS A 48 -3.87 21.67 0.73
N SER A 49 -4.39 22.90 0.78
CA SER A 49 -5.72 23.18 1.33
C SER A 49 -6.83 22.55 0.48
N TYR A 50 -7.23 21.32 0.79
CA TYR A 50 -8.41 20.69 0.21
C TYR A 50 -9.64 21.06 1.05
N GLY A 51 -10.65 21.61 0.39
CA GLY A 51 -11.94 21.90 1.00
C GLY A 51 -12.57 20.63 1.56
N SER A 52 -13.32 20.75 2.65
CA SER A 52 -13.99 19.62 3.29
C SER A 52 -14.89 18.91 2.29
N GLY A 53 -14.48 17.72 1.86
CA GLY A 53 -15.28 16.86 1.00
C GLY A 53 -16.63 16.55 1.65
N PRO A 54 -17.63 16.15 0.84
CA PRO A 54 -18.94 15.78 1.35
C PRO A 54 -18.78 14.70 2.43
N LYS A 55 -19.28 14.99 3.64
CA LYS A 55 -19.32 13.98 4.71
C LYS A 55 -20.15 12.81 4.20
N PRO A 56 -19.63 11.57 4.24
CA PRO A 56 -20.41 10.40 3.85
C PRO A 56 -21.69 10.40 4.68
N GLN A 57 -22.83 10.44 3.99
CA GLN A 57 -24.15 10.34 4.59
C GLN A 57 -24.33 8.88 5.02
N GLY A 58 -23.97 8.59 6.27
CA GLY A 58 -24.11 7.28 6.87
C GLY A 58 -23.98 7.36 8.39
N GLU A 59 -24.76 6.55 9.09
CA GLU A 59 -24.83 6.48 10.56
C GLU A 59 -23.58 5.85 11.19
N VAL A 60 -22.70 5.25 10.37
CA VAL A 60 -21.46 4.60 10.82
C VAL A 60 -20.31 5.61 10.85
N ARG A 61 -19.79 5.85 12.05
CA ARG A 61 -18.59 6.65 12.29
C ARG A 61 -17.40 5.73 12.52
N VAL A 62 -16.33 5.93 11.77
CA VAL A 62 -15.05 5.28 12.08
C VAL A 62 -14.39 6.07 13.21
N LEU A 63 -14.09 5.41 14.32
CA LEU A 63 -13.47 6.01 15.50
C LEU A 63 -11.95 6.00 15.36
N SER A 64 -11.40 4.83 15.06
CA SER A 64 -9.98 4.60 14.88
C SER A 64 -9.74 3.46 13.88
N GLY A 65 -8.54 3.40 13.34
CA GLY A 65 -8.10 2.29 12.50
C GLY A 65 -6.59 2.18 12.48
N SER A 66 -6.08 0.98 12.34
CA SER A 66 -4.65 0.75 12.15
C SER A 66 -4.42 -0.52 11.36
N GLY A 67 -3.25 -0.63 10.73
CA GLY A 67 -2.93 -1.85 10.05
C GLY A 67 -1.58 -1.85 9.36
N CYS A 68 -1.25 -3.05 8.89
CA CYS A 68 -0.05 -3.38 8.14
C CYS A 68 -0.47 -3.77 6.72
N LEU A 69 0.12 -3.16 5.71
CA LEU A 69 -0.24 -3.36 4.30
C LEU A 69 0.95 -3.94 3.56
N TRP A 70 0.67 -4.92 2.70
CA TRP A 70 1.62 -5.43 1.72
C TRP A 70 1.30 -4.79 0.38
N PHE A 71 2.14 -3.85 -0.06
CA PHE A 71 2.03 -3.28 -1.39
C PHE A 71 2.83 -4.09 -2.41
N ILE A 72 2.27 -4.19 -3.60
CA ILE A 72 2.94 -4.74 -4.78
C ILE A 72 4.30 -4.06 -5.02
N GLY A 73 5.36 -4.86 -5.26
CA GLY A 73 6.72 -4.35 -5.45
C GLY A 73 7.47 -3.99 -4.16
N SER A 74 6.84 -4.16 -2.99
CA SER A 74 7.42 -3.89 -1.67
C SER A 74 7.46 -5.15 -0.80
N ASP A 75 8.23 -6.15 -1.25
CA ASP A 75 8.36 -7.44 -0.56
C ASP A 75 9.36 -7.42 0.61
N ASP A 76 10.10 -6.34 0.73
CA ASP A 76 11.10 -6.04 1.75
C ASP A 76 10.48 -5.35 2.98
N MET A 77 9.57 -4.42 2.76
CA MET A 77 9.00 -3.53 3.79
C MET A 77 7.48 -3.60 3.85
N CYS A 78 6.92 -3.45 5.06
CA CYS A 78 5.48 -3.25 5.21
C CYS A 78 5.11 -1.76 5.16
N ALA A 79 3.86 -1.44 4.80
CA ALA A 79 3.30 -0.12 5.01
C ALA A 79 2.47 -0.10 6.29
N GLU A 80 2.65 0.91 7.13
CA GLU A 80 1.84 1.10 8.32
C GLU A 80 0.81 2.20 8.08
N TRP A 81 -0.45 1.87 8.33
CA TRP A 81 -1.58 2.77 8.20
C TRP A 81 -2.22 3.02 9.56
N PHE A 82 -2.58 4.27 9.82
CA PHE A 82 -3.25 4.70 11.05
C PHE A 82 -4.31 5.76 10.75
N PHE A 83 -5.45 5.63 11.40
CA PHE A 83 -6.54 6.58 11.38
C PHE A 83 -7.05 6.83 12.79
N ASN A 84 -7.31 8.09 13.15
CA ASN A 84 -7.88 8.47 14.43
C ASN A 84 -8.80 9.67 14.27
N SER A 85 -10.10 9.48 14.51
CA SER A 85 -11.13 10.52 14.38
C SER A 85 -11.27 11.43 15.60
N SER A 86 -10.62 11.11 16.72
CA SER A 86 -10.72 11.86 17.98
C SER A 86 -9.95 13.19 17.93
N VAL A 87 -8.97 13.30 17.04
CA VAL A 87 -8.24 14.55 16.79
C VAL A 87 -9.11 15.47 15.94
N SER A 88 -9.19 16.76 16.27
CA SER A 88 -9.93 17.75 15.46
C SER A 88 -9.47 17.71 14.00
N GLY A 89 -10.36 17.30 13.10
CA GLY A 89 -10.07 17.11 11.66
C GLY A 89 -9.77 15.66 11.23
N GLY A 90 -9.60 14.74 12.17
CA GLY A 90 -9.16 13.37 11.91
C GLY A 90 -7.67 13.34 11.55
N ARG A 91 -6.91 12.44 12.19
CA ARG A 91 -5.52 12.18 11.82
C ARG A 91 -5.46 10.92 10.96
N HIS A 92 -4.82 11.02 9.79
CA HIS A 92 -4.77 9.92 8.83
C HIS A 92 -3.33 9.79 8.32
N LEU A 93 -2.60 8.84 8.89
CA LEU A 93 -1.18 8.65 8.63
C LEU A 93 -0.96 7.35 7.87
N LEU A 94 -0.14 7.45 6.83
CA LEU A 94 0.48 6.31 6.19
C LEU A 94 1.99 6.53 6.18
N ARG A 95 2.76 5.52 6.56
CA ARG A 95 4.23 5.57 6.54
C ARG A 95 4.82 4.23 6.12
N CYS A 96 6.08 4.23 5.73
CA CYS A 96 6.81 2.99 5.57
C CYS A 96 7.08 2.40 6.96
N GLY A 97 6.85 1.10 7.10
CA GLY A 97 6.98 0.37 8.35
C GLY A 97 8.39 -0.18 8.55
N GLY A 98 8.47 -1.30 9.27
CA GLY A 98 9.69 -2.11 9.34
C GLY A 98 9.78 -3.13 8.20
N PRO A 99 10.90 -3.87 8.13
CA PRO A 99 10.99 -5.02 7.24
C PRO A 99 9.98 -6.09 7.67
N TRP A 100 9.52 -6.89 6.71
CA TRP A 100 8.71 -8.07 7.04
C TRP A 100 9.50 -8.98 7.98
N PRO A 101 8.87 -9.54 9.02
CA PRO A 101 9.57 -10.46 9.92
C PRO A 101 10.12 -11.60 9.09
N ALA A 102 11.41 -11.89 9.25
CA ALA A 102 12.02 -13.03 8.61
C ALA A 102 11.24 -14.29 9.02
N ASP A 103 10.85 -15.10 8.04
CA ASP A 103 10.25 -16.39 8.32
C ASP A 103 11.24 -17.15 9.19
N GLN A 104 10.85 -17.44 10.44
CA GLN A 104 11.76 -18.06 11.40
C GLN A 104 12.23 -19.38 10.79
N ALA A 105 13.55 -19.60 10.76
CA ALA A 105 14.16 -20.82 10.25
C ALA A 105 13.65 -22.03 11.06
N GLY A 106 12.56 -22.65 10.58
CA GLY A 106 11.81 -23.67 11.34
C GLY A 106 10.30 -23.66 11.07
N ALA A 107 9.75 -22.59 10.49
CA ALA A 107 8.41 -22.63 9.92
C ALA A 107 8.43 -23.61 8.73
N THR A 108 7.65 -24.68 8.82
CA THR A 108 7.49 -25.66 7.74
C THR A 108 7.15 -24.93 6.45
N GLU A 109 7.83 -25.28 5.35
CA GLU A 109 7.77 -24.65 4.00
C GLU A 109 6.35 -24.48 3.41
N THR A 110 5.32 -24.98 4.10
CA THR A 110 3.90 -24.85 3.77
C THR A 110 3.28 -23.53 4.22
N GLU A 111 3.90 -22.75 5.11
CA GLU A 111 3.39 -21.43 5.49
C GLU A 111 3.82 -20.37 4.47
N ALA A 112 2.95 -20.10 3.50
CA ALA A 112 3.06 -18.92 2.63
C ALA A 112 3.35 -17.69 3.51
N GLY A 113 4.54 -17.12 3.33
CA GLY A 113 5.28 -16.35 4.33
C GLY A 113 4.56 -15.19 5.02
N SER A 114 5.28 -14.51 5.90
CA SER A 114 4.70 -13.57 6.87
C SER A 114 3.98 -12.33 6.29
N ARG A 115 4.09 -12.10 4.97
CA ARG A 115 3.53 -10.95 4.24
C ARG A 115 2.02 -11.02 4.13
N ARG A 116 1.35 -9.97 4.62
CA ARG A 116 -0.11 -9.87 4.55
C ARG A 116 -0.58 -8.43 4.68
N VAL A 117 -1.79 -8.19 4.19
CA VAL A 117 -2.60 -7.05 4.58
C VAL A 117 -3.36 -7.44 5.85
N ASP A 118 -3.29 -6.59 6.86
CA ASP A 118 -3.94 -6.73 8.15
C ASP A 118 -4.45 -5.34 8.58
N LEU A 119 -5.76 -5.13 8.52
CA LEU A 119 -6.41 -3.89 8.91
C LEU A 119 -7.39 -4.15 10.05
N SER A 120 -7.35 -3.29 11.05
CA SER A 120 -8.24 -3.26 12.21
C SER A 120 -8.90 -1.88 12.26
N LEU A 121 -10.22 -1.85 12.40
CA LEU A 121 -10.97 -0.61 12.57
C LEU A 121 -11.93 -0.73 13.74
N GLU A 122 -12.09 0.38 14.44
CA GLU A 122 -13.10 0.59 15.46
C GLU A 122 -14.16 1.52 14.88
N VAL A 123 -15.40 1.06 14.83
CA VAL A 123 -16.53 1.83 14.28
C VAL A 123 -17.66 1.93 15.29
N SER A 124 -18.44 2.99 15.23
CA SER A 124 -19.70 3.13 15.97
C SER A 124 -20.86 3.40 15.02
N GLY A 125 -22.02 2.80 15.31
CA GLY A 125 -23.22 2.93 14.47
C GLY A 125 -24.29 1.91 14.87
N ALA A 126 -25.49 2.01 14.30
CA ALA A 126 -26.49 0.97 14.49
C ALA A 126 -25.99 -0.36 13.86
N PRO A 127 -26.30 -1.54 14.45
CA PRO A 127 -25.76 -2.81 13.98
C PRO A 127 -26.00 -3.10 12.49
N ALA A 128 -27.20 -2.80 11.99
CA ALA A 128 -27.55 -3.02 10.58
C ALA A 128 -26.71 -2.16 9.62
N ASP A 129 -26.45 -0.89 10.00
CA ASP A 129 -25.62 0.01 9.19
C ASP A 129 -24.15 -0.39 9.25
N VAL A 130 -23.67 -0.83 10.42
CA VAL A 130 -22.30 -1.35 10.58
C VAL A 130 -22.08 -2.58 9.70
N ASP A 131 -23.05 -3.50 9.63
CA ASP A 131 -22.96 -4.67 8.76
C ASP A 131 -22.96 -4.30 7.28
N ALA A 132 -23.87 -3.43 6.85
CA ALA A 132 -23.91 -2.93 5.46
C ALA A 132 -22.60 -2.21 5.09
N TRP A 133 -22.10 -1.36 6.00
CA TRP A 133 -20.83 -0.65 5.84
C TRP A 133 -19.66 -1.63 5.75
N LYS A 134 -19.61 -2.65 6.61
CA LYS A 134 -18.56 -3.68 6.62
C LYS A 134 -18.52 -4.45 5.30
N VAL A 135 -19.67 -4.81 4.74
CA VAL A 135 -19.75 -5.51 3.44
C VAL A 135 -19.22 -4.61 2.33
N SER A 136 -19.68 -3.36 2.26
CA SER A 136 -19.23 -2.38 1.27
C SER A 136 -17.72 -2.10 1.39
N PHE A 137 -17.23 -1.85 2.61
CA PHE A 137 -15.81 -1.58 2.87
C PHE A 137 -14.93 -2.78 2.54
N SER A 138 -15.36 -4.00 2.89
CA SER A 138 -14.63 -5.22 2.53
C SER A 138 -14.57 -5.43 1.02
N SER A 139 -15.65 -5.12 0.29
CA SER A 139 -15.66 -5.18 -1.18
C SER A 139 -14.63 -4.23 -1.77
N GLU A 140 -14.65 -2.96 -1.35
CA GLU A 140 -13.70 -1.95 -1.83
C GLU A 140 -12.24 -2.32 -1.50
N LEU A 141 -11.98 -2.88 -0.31
CA LEU A 141 -10.64 -3.38 0.03
C LEU A 141 -10.22 -4.58 -0.82
N ASN A 142 -11.15 -5.45 -1.23
CA ASN A 142 -10.82 -6.53 -2.15
C ASN A 142 -10.49 -6.00 -3.56
N ASP A 143 -11.11 -4.91 -4.00
CA ASP A 143 -10.81 -4.26 -5.29
C ASP A 143 -9.41 -3.62 -5.29
N CYS A 144 -8.88 -3.28 -4.11
CA CYS A 144 -7.49 -2.81 -3.95
C CYS A 144 -6.46 -3.94 -4.05
N LEU A 145 -6.84 -5.21 -3.90
CA LEU A 145 -5.91 -6.33 -4.02
C LEU A 145 -5.54 -6.57 -5.47
N ILE A 146 -4.31 -7.02 -5.71
CA ILE A 146 -3.92 -7.47 -7.04
C ILE A 146 -4.66 -8.77 -7.39
N THR A 147 -5.18 -8.82 -8.61
CA THR A 147 -5.81 -10.02 -9.15
C THR A 147 -4.75 -11.02 -9.60
N ARG A 148 -5.17 -12.27 -9.84
CA ARG A 148 -4.26 -13.30 -10.38
C ARG A 148 -3.73 -12.94 -11.76
N ALA A 149 -4.54 -12.31 -12.61
CA ALA A 149 -4.13 -11.90 -13.94
C ALA A 149 -3.06 -10.79 -13.87
N GLU A 150 -3.25 -9.83 -12.97
CA GLU A 150 -2.26 -8.76 -12.73
C GLU A 150 -0.95 -9.33 -12.18
N ALA A 151 -1.01 -10.27 -11.23
CA ALA A 151 0.18 -10.96 -10.72
C ALA A 151 0.98 -11.66 -11.83
N VAL A 152 0.30 -12.40 -12.72
CA VAL A 152 0.94 -13.05 -13.88
C VAL A 152 1.56 -12.02 -14.82
N ALA A 153 0.86 -10.93 -15.11
CA ALA A 153 1.38 -9.87 -15.98
C ALA A 153 2.69 -9.27 -15.42
N LEU A 154 2.79 -9.08 -14.11
CA LEU A 154 4.01 -8.59 -13.45
C LEU A 154 5.14 -9.60 -13.50
N GLU A 155 4.84 -10.90 -13.31
CA GLU A 155 5.82 -11.99 -13.47
C GLU A 155 6.38 -12.04 -14.90
N GLU A 156 5.55 -11.71 -15.90
CA GLU A 156 5.93 -11.56 -17.30
C GLU A 156 6.70 -10.25 -17.59
N GLY A 157 6.83 -9.37 -16.60
CA GLY A 157 7.55 -8.11 -16.68
C GLY A 157 6.72 -6.93 -17.18
N ASP A 158 5.39 -7.01 -17.17
CA ASP A 158 4.51 -5.86 -17.39
C ASP A 158 4.49 -4.97 -16.15
N THR A 159 5.39 -3.98 -16.12
CA THR A 159 5.48 -3.01 -15.03
C THR A 159 4.56 -1.80 -15.24
N ARG A 160 3.64 -1.81 -16.22
CA ARG A 160 2.73 -0.66 -16.47
C ARG A 160 1.84 -0.35 -15.27
N MET A 161 1.60 -1.34 -14.41
CA MET A 161 0.84 -1.19 -13.18
C MET A 161 1.65 -0.59 -12.02
N LEU A 162 2.98 -0.64 -12.12
CA LEU A 162 3.89 -0.02 -11.17
C LEU A 162 4.20 1.38 -11.70
N SER A 163 3.37 2.35 -11.32
CA SER A 163 3.70 3.74 -11.60
C SER A 163 5.01 4.10 -10.90
N PRO A 164 6.08 4.47 -11.63
CA PRO A 164 7.36 4.84 -11.02
C PRO A 164 7.27 6.13 -10.20
N GLN A 165 6.13 6.82 -10.26
CA GLN A 165 5.80 8.05 -9.53
C GLN A 165 4.68 7.80 -8.52
N CYS A 166 4.43 6.54 -8.14
CA CYS A 166 3.43 6.29 -7.12
C CYS A 166 3.94 6.82 -5.77
N GLU A 167 3.06 7.49 -5.03
CA GLU A 167 3.39 8.15 -3.76
C GLU A 167 4.02 7.20 -2.74
N TRP A 168 3.73 5.89 -2.84
CA TRP A 168 4.35 4.87 -1.99
C TRP A 168 5.86 4.77 -2.20
N GLU A 169 6.32 4.79 -3.45
CA GLU A 169 7.75 4.76 -3.76
C GLU A 169 8.46 6.02 -3.27
N GLU A 170 7.79 7.17 -3.33
CA GLU A 170 8.31 8.41 -2.77
C GLU A 170 8.42 8.31 -1.24
N MET A 171 7.39 7.79 -0.55
CA MET A 171 7.43 7.55 0.89
C MET A 171 8.54 6.57 1.28
N ARG A 172 8.70 5.48 0.54
CA ARG A 172 9.81 4.52 0.74
C ARG A 172 11.15 5.21 0.55
N ALA A 173 11.35 5.93 -0.55
CA ALA A 173 12.60 6.62 -0.83
C ALA A 173 12.94 7.69 0.23
N VAL A 174 11.93 8.38 0.78
CA VAL A 174 12.13 9.35 1.87
C VAL A 174 12.52 8.65 3.16
N GLN A 175 11.91 7.52 3.50
CA GLN A 175 12.26 6.76 4.70
C GLN A 175 13.58 5.99 4.55
N GLU A 176 13.92 5.58 3.33
CA GLU A 176 15.21 5.00 2.95
C GLU A 176 16.36 6.03 2.92
N ASN A 177 16.07 7.33 3.08
CA ASN A 177 17.05 8.29 3.57
C ASN A 177 17.18 8.07 5.10
N LEU A 178 18.19 7.36 5.64
CA LEU A 178 19.59 7.35 5.23
C LEU A 178 20.25 5.96 5.42
N SER A 179 20.57 5.28 4.32
CA SER A 179 21.99 4.93 4.16
C SER A 179 22.69 6.18 3.59
N PRO A 180 23.78 6.70 4.19
CA PRO A 180 24.52 7.85 3.67
C PRO A 180 24.95 7.70 2.21
N TRP A 181 25.02 6.46 1.74
CA TRP A 181 25.40 6.06 0.40
C TRP A 181 24.39 6.49 -0.67
N VAL A 182 23.08 6.27 -0.51
CA VAL A 182 22.11 6.60 -1.57
C VAL A 182 22.06 8.11 -1.84
N VAL A 183 22.10 8.94 -0.79
CA VAL A 183 22.21 10.40 -0.93
C VAL A 183 23.51 10.81 -1.64
N HIS A 184 24.62 10.13 -1.33
CA HIS A 184 25.91 10.38 -1.99
C HIS A 184 25.88 10.06 -3.50
N TRP A 185 25.16 9.01 -3.91
CA TRP A 185 25.11 8.57 -5.32
C TRP A 185 23.86 9.00 -6.09
N TRP A 186 22.91 9.70 -5.46
CA TRP A 186 21.68 10.16 -6.12
C TRP A 186 21.93 10.94 -7.42
N PRO A 187 22.92 11.85 -7.51
CA PRO A 187 23.25 12.50 -8.77
C PRO A 187 23.69 11.54 -9.87
N LEU A 188 24.45 10.49 -9.51
CA LEU A 188 24.90 9.47 -10.46
C LEU A 188 23.72 8.59 -10.92
N LEU A 189 22.85 8.19 -9.99
CA LEU A 189 21.64 7.42 -10.32
C LEU A 189 20.73 8.21 -11.27
N ARG A 190 20.57 9.53 -11.06
CA ARG A 190 19.86 10.40 -12.01
C ARG A 190 20.54 10.48 -13.37
N LEU A 191 21.87 10.56 -13.40
CA LEU A 191 22.63 10.53 -14.66
C LEU A 191 22.40 9.21 -15.41
N LEU A 192 22.49 8.06 -14.72
CA LEU A 192 22.25 6.74 -15.30
C LEU A 192 20.80 6.58 -15.76
N HIS A 193 19.83 7.09 -15.02
CA HIS A 193 18.44 7.13 -15.44
C HIS A 193 18.25 7.99 -16.71
N GLY A 194 18.91 9.16 -16.77
CA GLY A 194 18.93 10.01 -17.97
C GLY A 194 19.56 9.32 -19.18
N ILE A 195 20.66 8.61 -19.00
CA ILE A 195 21.31 7.83 -20.06
C ILE A 195 20.39 6.69 -20.52
N THR A 196 19.82 5.92 -19.59
CA THR A 196 18.95 4.79 -19.94
C THR A 196 17.68 5.25 -20.66
N THR A 197 17.03 6.33 -20.20
CA THR A 197 15.88 6.92 -20.89
C THR A 197 16.24 7.42 -22.28
N MET A 198 17.39 8.10 -22.44
CA MET A 198 17.88 8.54 -23.75
C MET A 198 18.16 7.36 -24.69
N VAL A 199 18.81 6.30 -24.19
CA VAL A 199 19.08 5.08 -24.97
C VAL A 199 17.80 4.40 -25.41
N THR A 200 16.78 4.33 -24.54
CA THR A 200 15.47 3.75 -24.89
C THR A 200 14.67 4.59 -25.88
N ALA A 201 14.95 5.88 -26.01
CA ALA A 201 14.31 6.77 -26.99
C ALA A 201 14.90 6.61 -28.41
N ILE A 202 16.02 5.91 -28.58
CA ILE A 202 16.63 5.68 -29.89
C ILE A 202 15.79 4.65 -30.68
N PRO A 203 15.24 5.01 -31.86
CA PRO A 203 14.48 4.09 -32.69
C PRO A 203 15.37 2.89 -33.08
N GLY A 204 14.90 1.67 -32.81
CA GLY A 204 15.63 0.42 -33.09
C GLY A 204 16.18 -0.31 -31.86
N PHE A 205 16.24 0.33 -30.69
CA PHE A 205 16.71 -0.32 -29.46
C PHE A 205 15.76 -1.43 -28.95
N GLY A 206 14.48 -1.39 -29.37
CA GLY A 206 13.49 -2.43 -29.07
C GLY A 206 13.89 -3.83 -29.57
N LEU A 207 14.62 -3.92 -30.70
CA LEU A 207 15.13 -5.18 -31.25
C LEU A 207 16.18 -5.82 -30.33
N LEU A 208 17.05 -5.02 -29.71
CA LEU A 208 18.05 -5.49 -28.76
C LEU A 208 17.42 -5.97 -27.46
N GLN A 209 16.35 -5.32 -26.98
CA GLN A 209 15.59 -5.80 -25.84
C GLN A 209 14.87 -7.13 -26.13
N THR A 210 14.38 -7.34 -27.35
CA THR A 210 13.73 -8.62 -27.74
C THR A 210 14.75 -9.76 -27.79
N VAL A 211 15.94 -9.51 -28.34
CA VAL A 211 17.05 -10.47 -28.37
C VAL A 211 17.54 -10.77 -26.95
N GLY A 212 17.69 -9.74 -26.10
CA GLY A 212 18.08 -9.88 -24.70
C GLY A 212 17.07 -10.68 -23.88
N ARG A 213 15.77 -10.40 -24.03
CA ARG A 213 14.70 -11.20 -23.41
C ARG A 213 14.71 -12.64 -23.90
N SER A 214 14.80 -12.88 -25.22
CA SER A 214 14.89 -14.24 -25.78
C SER A 214 16.11 -15.02 -25.25
N LEU A 215 17.27 -14.37 -25.11
CA LEU A 215 18.47 -14.99 -24.53
C LEU A 215 18.27 -15.29 -23.04
N ALA A 216 17.75 -14.34 -22.26
CA ALA A 216 17.48 -14.53 -20.84
C ALA A 216 16.46 -15.67 -20.59
N THR A 217 15.41 -15.76 -21.40
CA THR A 217 14.44 -16.86 -21.33
C THR A 217 15.10 -18.21 -21.64
N ARG A 218 15.94 -18.30 -22.68
CA ARG A 218 16.64 -19.55 -23.04
C ARG A 218 17.64 -20.01 -21.99
N VAL A 219 18.29 -19.09 -21.29
CA VAL A 219 19.17 -19.40 -20.15
C VAL A 219 18.36 -19.90 -18.95
N ARG A 220 17.22 -19.25 -18.66
CA ARG A 220 16.36 -19.59 -17.52
C ARG A 220 15.62 -20.92 -17.69
N THR A 221 15.23 -21.28 -18.90
CA THR A 221 14.55 -22.55 -19.19
C THR A 221 15.52 -23.73 -19.39
N GLY A 222 16.83 -23.53 -19.19
CA GLY A 222 17.83 -24.59 -19.35
C GLY A 222 17.91 -25.15 -20.78
N ALA A 223 17.48 -24.40 -21.79
CA ALA A 223 17.43 -24.86 -23.19
C ALA A 223 18.83 -25.13 -23.78
N TRP A 224 19.89 -24.71 -23.09
CA TRP A 224 21.28 -25.03 -23.43
C TRP A 224 21.70 -26.46 -23.04
N ALA A 225 20.97 -27.15 -22.16
CA ALA A 225 21.31 -28.48 -21.67
C ALA A 225 20.89 -29.66 -22.59
N ARG A 226 20.56 -29.40 -23.86
CA ARG A 226 20.17 -30.45 -24.83
C ARG A 226 20.99 -30.47 -26.12
N ILE A 227 22.10 -29.73 -26.19
CA ILE A 227 23.00 -29.72 -27.37
C ILE A 227 24.36 -30.38 -27.06
N PHE A 228 24.54 -30.96 -25.88
CA PHE A 228 25.65 -31.87 -25.57
C PHE A 228 25.13 -33.11 -24.86
#